data_AF-A0A530ZGQ7-F1
#
_entry.id   AF-A0A530ZGQ7-F1
#
_cell.length_a   1.000
_cell.length_b   1.000
_cell.length_c   1.000
_cell.angle_alpha   90.00
_cell.angle_beta   90.00
_cell.angle_gamma   90.00
#
_symmetry.space_group_name_H-M   'P 1'
#
loop_
_entity.id
_entity.type
_entity.pdbx_description
1 polymer ?
#
loop_
_entity_poly.entity_id
_entity_poly.type
_entity_poly.pdbx_seq_one_letter_code
_entity_poly.pdbx_strand_id
1 'polypeptide(L)'
;MNEADQGLQKALVKMAAKSGLSEDKLSKIVSEEIEKMIPAFADHIFTDCKARLPEMVNEYAELEAGFRERNYSRWKEGFDLLQMLIVTSHEAGEAVYNGEKKRSEEKNDLKLGALASLHARAVLVSREIFCLAKGGFPDGALGRWRTLHEIAVVATFLSRNSQLVSKRYLAKRHVIAFEAAKQYREYEKQAGLDPFGDIEFQQLSDIKDAVVSEFGFEFSKGDWSWAKPELSGTATFFQIEKAVGLDHWRPRYKWACADTHGNYRPPNAMLGTSENRGLVLLAGESNSAMADPAQMMAISLAIATSALMTAYPTIDRLAVTKVMDKICDDIANTFMRLGPETMKEHRRKRRINKSSSLL
;
A
#
# COMPACT_ATOMS: atom_id res chain seq x y z
N MET A 1 -18.32 -2.88 33.39
CA MET A 1 -18.62 -4.26 33.81
C MET A 1 -19.83 -4.72 33.03
N ASN A 2 -19.66 -5.76 32.24
CA ASN A 2 -20.73 -6.33 31.41
C ASN A 2 -21.83 -6.91 32.33
N GLU A 3 -23.06 -7.07 31.87
CA GLU A 3 -24.18 -7.59 32.69
C GLU A 3 -23.87 -8.98 33.29
N ALA A 4 -23.03 -9.76 32.59
CA ALA A 4 -22.48 -11.02 33.09
C ALA A 4 -21.59 -10.85 34.34
N ASP A 5 -20.75 -9.79 34.39
CA ASP A 5 -19.89 -9.51 35.54
C ASP A 5 -20.72 -9.11 36.76
N GLN A 6 -21.78 -8.32 36.55
CA GLN A 6 -22.70 -7.92 37.62
C GLN A 6 -23.54 -9.10 38.13
N GLY A 7 -23.93 -10.02 37.23
CA GLY A 7 -24.62 -11.26 37.58
C GLY A 7 -23.73 -12.19 38.42
N LEU A 8 -22.46 -12.34 38.03
CA LEU A 8 -21.46 -13.11 38.75
C LEU A 8 -21.20 -12.51 40.14
N GLN A 9 -21.03 -11.18 40.24
CA GLN A 9 -20.85 -10.49 41.52
C GLN A 9 -22.02 -10.70 42.48
N LYS A 10 -23.27 -10.56 41.99
CA LYS A 10 -24.47 -10.81 42.81
C LYS A 10 -24.57 -12.26 43.28
N ALA A 11 -24.18 -13.22 42.45
CA ALA A 11 -24.14 -14.64 42.83
C ALA A 11 -23.08 -14.89 43.93
N LEU A 12 -21.92 -14.25 43.83
CA LEU A 12 -20.84 -14.34 44.82
C LEU A 12 -21.22 -13.76 46.17
N VAL A 13 -21.85 -12.58 46.20
CA VAL A 13 -22.37 -11.96 47.44
C VAL A 13 -23.39 -12.88 48.12
N LYS A 14 -24.28 -13.51 47.33
CA LYS A 14 -25.30 -14.42 47.85
C LYS A 14 -24.72 -15.74 48.36
N MET A 15 -23.62 -16.22 47.77
CA MET A 15 -22.86 -17.38 48.25
C MET A 15 -22.02 -17.06 49.50
N ALA A 16 -21.53 -15.82 49.64
CA ALA A 16 -20.83 -15.33 50.82
C ALA A 16 -21.71 -15.26 52.06
N ALA A 17 -22.91 -14.70 51.90
CA ALA A 17 -23.90 -14.67 52.95
C ALA A 17 -24.32 -16.08 53.44
N LYS A 18 -24.22 -17.11 52.59
CA LYS A 18 -24.58 -18.50 52.92
C LYS A 18 -23.43 -19.32 53.52
N SER A 19 -22.18 -19.00 53.21
CA SER A 19 -21.01 -19.79 53.61
C SER A 19 -20.23 -19.22 54.80
N GLY A 20 -20.59 -18.02 55.29
CA GLY A 20 -19.95 -17.38 56.45
C GLY A 20 -18.55 -16.83 56.16
N LEU A 21 -18.12 -16.84 54.91
CA LEU A 21 -16.87 -16.24 54.43
C LEU A 21 -17.10 -14.75 54.11
N SER A 22 -16.09 -13.90 54.34
CA SER A 22 -16.16 -12.50 53.91
C SER A 22 -16.22 -12.41 52.38
N GLU A 23 -16.92 -11.40 51.87
CA GLU A 23 -17.08 -11.13 50.45
C GLU A 23 -15.73 -11.10 49.71
N ASP A 24 -14.73 -10.43 50.28
CA ASP A 24 -13.37 -10.35 49.73
C ASP A 24 -12.67 -11.71 49.60
N LYS A 25 -12.87 -12.61 50.59
CA LYS A 25 -12.26 -13.94 50.55
C LYS A 25 -12.90 -14.82 49.48
N LEU A 26 -14.21 -14.71 49.29
CA LEU A 26 -14.92 -15.44 48.24
C LEU A 26 -14.66 -14.90 46.84
N SER A 27 -14.59 -13.57 46.69
CA SER A 27 -14.19 -12.97 45.42
C SER A 27 -12.79 -13.45 45.03
N LYS A 28 -11.86 -13.52 45.99
CA LYS A 28 -10.50 -14.02 45.73
C LYS A 28 -10.47 -15.50 45.34
N ILE A 29 -11.18 -16.37 46.07
CA ILE A 29 -11.28 -17.81 45.75
C ILE A 29 -11.89 -18.02 44.37
N VAL A 30 -12.94 -17.27 44.01
CA VAL A 30 -13.57 -17.42 42.71
C VAL A 30 -12.72 -16.84 41.58
N SER A 31 -12.03 -15.71 41.79
CA SER A 31 -11.06 -15.22 40.81
C SER A 31 -9.94 -16.23 40.58
N GLU A 32 -9.37 -16.82 41.64
CA GLU A 32 -8.34 -17.85 41.54
C GLU A 32 -8.84 -19.11 40.82
N GLU A 33 -10.11 -19.50 41.02
CA GLU A 33 -10.68 -20.67 40.35
C GLU A 33 -11.04 -20.39 38.89
N ILE A 34 -11.53 -19.18 38.57
CA ILE A 34 -11.72 -18.73 37.19
C ILE A 34 -10.39 -18.66 36.45
N GLU A 35 -9.34 -18.11 37.06
CA GLU A 35 -8.00 -18.05 36.48
C GLU A 35 -7.46 -19.46 36.15
N LYS A 36 -7.75 -20.47 36.98
CA LYS A 36 -7.40 -21.87 36.69
C LYS A 36 -8.25 -22.50 35.59
N MET A 37 -9.51 -22.09 35.44
CA MET A 37 -10.41 -22.61 34.40
C MET A 37 -10.18 -21.97 33.03
N ILE A 38 -9.69 -20.73 32.98
CA ILE A 38 -9.46 -19.98 31.72
C ILE A 38 -8.61 -20.79 30.72
N PRO A 39 -7.45 -21.39 31.08
CA PRO A 39 -6.65 -22.18 30.14
C PRO A 39 -7.43 -23.35 29.52
N ALA A 40 -8.12 -24.15 30.34
CA ALA A 40 -8.88 -25.30 29.85
C ALA A 40 -10.07 -24.88 28.96
N PHE A 41 -10.75 -23.79 29.32
CA PHE A 41 -11.82 -23.22 28.51
C PHE A 41 -11.30 -22.63 27.20
N ALA A 42 -10.13 -21.96 27.22
CA ALA A 42 -9.47 -21.45 26.03
C ALA A 42 -9.03 -22.59 25.09
N ASP A 43 -8.47 -23.68 25.63
CA ASP A 43 -8.09 -24.87 24.86
C ASP A 43 -9.31 -25.52 24.19
N HIS A 44 -10.44 -25.56 24.89
CA HIS A 44 -11.68 -26.06 24.33
C HIS A 44 -12.20 -25.17 23.19
N ILE A 45 -12.30 -23.85 23.41
CA ILE A 45 -12.69 -22.89 22.35
C ILE A 45 -11.75 -23.00 21.15
N PHE A 46 -10.43 -23.09 21.38
CA PHE A 46 -9.45 -23.19 20.32
C PHE A 46 -9.62 -24.49 19.50
N THR A 47 -9.88 -25.61 20.18
CA THR A 47 -10.14 -26.90 19.54
C THR A 47 -11.41 -26.84 18.68
N ASP A 48 -12.47 -26.23 19.18
CA ASP A 48 -13.73 -26.05 18.44
C ASP A 48 -13.54 -25.12 17.23
N CYS A 49 -12.82 -24.01 17.38
CA CYS A 49 -12.46 -23.12 16.29
C CYS A 49 -11.65 -23.85 15.20
N LYS A 50 -10.69 -24.70 15.60
CA LYS A 50 -9.92 -25.53 14.66
C LYS A 50 -10.78 -26.56 13.95
N ALA A 51 -11.72 -27.18 14.65
CA ALA A 51 -12.63 -28.15 14.03
C ALA A 51 -13.51 -27.50 12.95
N ARG A 52 -13.92 -26.23 13.16
CA ARG A 52 -14.72 -25.45 12.21
C ARG A 52 -13.91 -24.73 11.12
N LEU A 53 -12.58 -24.78 11.19
CA LEU A 53 -11.70 -24.08 10.26
C LEU A 53 -11.99 -24.41 8.78
N PRO A 54 -12.17 -25.68 8.36
CA PRO A 54 -12.41 -25.98 6.94
C PRO A 54 -13.72 -25.40 6.42
N GLU A 55 -14.80 -25.51 7.21
CA GLU A 55 -16.12 -24.95 6.87
C GLU A 55 -16.04 -23.42 6.77
N MET A 56 -15.51 -22.76 7.81
CA MET A 56 -15.35 -21.31 7.83
C MET A 56 -14.53 -20.82 6.63
N VAL A 57 -13.39 -21.44 6.32
CA VAL A 57 -12.53 -21.03 5.19
C VAL A 57 -13.28 -21.15 3.85
N ASN A 58 -14.04 -22.23 3.65
CA ASN A 58 -14.82 -22.42 2.43
C ASN A 58 -15.94 -21.39 2.31
N GLU A 59 -16.70 -21.14 3.38
CA GLU A 59 -17.76 -20.12 3.40
C GLU A 59 -17.21 -18.73 3.04
N TYR A 60 -16.09 -18.33 3.65
CA TYR A 60 -15.46 -17.05 3.33
C TYR A 60 -14.93 -17.00 1.89
N ALA A 61 -14.35 -18.09 1.37
CA ALA A 61 -13.88 -18.15 -0.01
C ALA A 61 -15.03 -17.97 -1.03
N GLU A 62 -16.19 -18.56 -0.77
CA GLU A 62 -17.39 -18.40 -1.61
C GLU A 62 -17.93 -16.97 -1.56
N LEU A 63 -17.98 -16.36 -0.36
CA LEU A 63 -18.41 -14.97 -0.17
C LEU A 63 -17.48 -14.00 -0.90
N GLU A 64 -16.16 -14.16 -0.77
CA GLU A 64 -15.15 -13.37 -1.47
C GLU A 64 -15.26 -13.54 -2.99
N ALA A 65 -15.40 -14.78 -3.48
CA ALA A 65 -15.53 -15.05 -4.91
C ALA A 65 -16.76 -14.32 -5.49
N GLY A 66 -17.92 -14.45 -4.83
CA GLY A 66 -19.13 -13.76 -5.24
C GLY A 66 -19.01 -12.24 -5.16
N PHE A 67 -18.30 -11.71 -4.16
CA PHE A 67 -18.04 -10.26 -4.08
C PHE A 67 -17.16 -9.80 -5.24
N ARG A 68 -16.03 -10.46 -5.49
CA ARG A 68 -15.08 -10.10 -6.54
C ARG A 68 -15.73 -10.11 -7.92
N GLU A 69 -16.58 -11.09 -8.20
CA GLU A 69 -17.34 -11.14 -9.46
C GLU A 69 -18.27 -9.92 -9.62
N ARG A 70 -19.01 -9.55 -8.57
CA ARG A 70 -19.88 -8.36 -8.60
C ARG A 70 -19.09 -7.07 -8.72
N ASN A 71 -17.96 -6.95 -8.01
CA ASN A 71 -17.10 -5.78 -8.06
C ASN A 71 -16.46 -5.63 -9.45
N TYR A 72 -15.96 -6.73 -10.02
CA TYR A 72 -15.43 -6.74 -11.37
C TYR A 72 -16.52 -6.40 -12.39
N SER A 73 -17.70 -7.00 -12.31
CA SER A 73 -18.82 -6.70 -13.21
C SER A 73 -19.23 -5.22 -13.16
N ARG A 74 -19.22 -4.61 -11.96
CA ARG A 74 -19.52 -3.19 -11.76
C ARG A 74 -18.54 -2.25 -12.46
N TRP A 75 -17.27 -2.61 -12.50
CA TRP A 75 -16.17 -1.76 -13.00
C TRP A 75 -15.49 -2.32 -14.26
N LYS A 76 -16.10 -3.32 -14.92
CA LYS A 76 -15.46 -4.18 -15.91
C LYS A 76 -14.70 -3.40 -16.97
N GLU A 77 -15.37 -2.46 -17.62
CA GLU A 77 -14.79 -1.67 -18.72
C GLU A 77 -13.55 -0.88 -18.26
N GLY A 78 -13.63 -0.25 -17.08
CA GLY A 78 -12.49 0.46 -16.50
C GLY A 78 -11.36 -0.49 -16.08
N PHE A 79 -11.69 -1.64 -15.50
CA PHE A 79 -10.71 -2.65 -15.10
C PHE A 79 -9.99 -3.29 -16.29
N ASP A 80 -10.68 -3.50 -17.41
CA ASP A 80 -10.07 -4.02 -18.63
C ASP A 80 -9.09 -3.02 -19.24
N LEU A 81 -9.43 -1.73 -19.24
CA LEU A 81 -8.52 -0.66 -19.67
C LEU A 81 -7.29 -0.52 -18.76
N LEU A 82 -7.46 -0.64 -17.44
CA LEU A 82 -6.31 -0.67 -16.51
C LEU A 82 -5.41 -1.88 -16.77
N GLN A 83 -6.00 -3.05 -17.05
CA GLN A 83 -5.24 -4.25 -17.37
C GLN A 83 -4.46 -4.09 -18.69
N MET A 84 -5.08 -3.48 -19.69
CA MET A 84 -4.42 -3.10 -20.95
C MET A 84 -3.21 -2.19 -20.68
N LEU A 85 -3.40 -1.11 -19.90
CA LEU A 85 -2.31 -0.19 -19.56
C LEU A 85 -1.13 -0.92 -18.87
N ILE A 86 -1.41 -1.77 -17.89
CA ILE A 86 -0.37 -2.53 -17.18
C ILE A 86 0.43 -3.43 -18.13
N VAL A 87 -0.25 -4.12 -19.04
CA VAL A 87 0.40 -5.03 -20.02
C VAL A 87 1.23 -4.23 -21.00
N THR A 88 0.66 -3.18 -21.61
CA THR A 88 1.39 -2.35 -22.56
C THR A 88 2.59 -1.65 -21.92
N SER A 89 2.47 -1.16 -20.67
CA SER A 89 3.60 -0.60 -19.93
C SER A 89 4.70 -1.65 -19.71
N HIS A 90 4.33 -2.87 -19.29
CA HIS A 90 5.28 -3.97 -19.08
C HIS A 90 6.08 -4.28 -20.35
N GLU A 91 5.38 -4.55 -21.45
CA GLU A 91 5.97 -4.88 -22.75
C GLU A 91 6.87 -3.75 -23.26
N ALA A 92 6.42 -2.50 -23.14
CA ALA A 92 7.22 -1.36 -23.56
C ALA A 92 8.52 -1.24 -22.75
N GLY A 93 8.45 -1.41 -21.42
CA GLY A 93 9.63 -1.37 -20.57
C GLY A 93 10.63 -2.48 -20.87
N GLU A 94 10.15 -3.69 -21.10
CA GLU A 94 10.96 -4.83 -21.52
C GLU A 94 11.65 -4.56 -22.86
N ALA A 95 10.92 -4.04 -23.85
CA ALA A 95 11.46 -3.70 -25.16
C ALA A 95 12.57 -2.64 -25.09
N VAL A 96 12.42 -1.61 -24.25
CA VAL A 96 13.49 -0.62 -24.03
C VAL A 96 14.71 -1.27 -23.39
N TYR A 97 14.53 -2.02 -22.30
CA TYR A 97 15.64 -2.64 -21.59
C TYR A 97 16.43 -3.58 -22.49
N ASN A 98 15.75 -4.48 -23.21
CA ASN A 98 16.39 -5.43 -24.12
C ASN A 98 17.07 -4.73 -25.30
N GLY A 99 16.46 -3.68 -25.86
CA GLY A 99 17.02 -2.92 -26.97
C GLY A 99 18.27 -2.10 -26.61
N GLU A 100 18.35 -1.59 -25.37
CA GLU A 100 19.47 -0.75 -24.93
C GLU A 100 20.55 -1.52 -24.16
N LYS A 101 20.28 -2.77 -23.74
CA LYS A 101 21.16 -3.56 -22.86
C LYS A 101 22.62 -3.57 -23.30
N LYS A 102 22.89 -3.97 -24.56
CA LYS A 102 24.27 -4.08 -25.07
C LYS A 102 25.00 -2.74 -25.03
N ARG A 103 24.35 -1.68 -25.52
CA ARG A 103 24.91 -0.31 -25.50
C ARG A 103 25.14 0.17 -24.07
N SER A 104 24.24 -0.17 -23.14
CA SER A 104 24.35 0.19 -21.73
C SER A 104 25.54 -0.48 -21.06
N GLU A 105 25.82 -1.75 -21.37
CA GLU A 105 27.00 -2.46 -20.85
C GLU A 105 28.29 -1.83 -21.39
N GLU A 106 28.35 -1.56 -22.69
CA GLU A 106 29.52 -0.93 -23.33
C GLU A 106 29.82 0.48 -22.79
N LYS A 107 28.78 1.26 -22.48
CA LYS A 107 28.90 2.65 -21.99
C LYS A 107 28.83 2.77 -20.47
N ASN A 108 28.70 1.66 -19.76
CA ASN A 108 28.42 1.62 -18.32
C ASN A 108 27.25 2.56 -17.94
N ASP A 109 26.13 2.51 -18.67
CA ASP A 109 24.97 3.41 -18.49
C ASP A 109 24.14 3.03 -17.24
N LEU A 110 24.51 3.64 -16.12
CA LEU A 110 23.82 3.50 -14.85
C LEU A 110 22.40 4.08 -14.85
N LYS A 111 22.06 4.96 -15.81
CA LYS A 111 20.72 5.52 -15.92
C LYS A 111 19.74 4.45 -16.39
N LEU A 112 20.14 3.58 -17.33
CA LEU A 112 19.26 2.53 -17.84
C LEU A 112 18.87 1.59 -16.70
N GLY A 113 19.86 1.11 -15.94
CA GLY A 113 19.61 0.22 -14.80
C GLY A 113 18.70 0.84 -13.74
N ALA A 114 18.90 2.12 -13.41
CA ALA A 114 18.06 2.84 -12.44
C ALA A 114 16.62 3.01 -12.93
N LEU A 115 16.43 3.48 -14.17
CA LEU A 115 15.11 3.70 -14.76
C LEU A 115 14.35 2.39 -15.01
N ALA A 116 15.02 1.37 -15.53
CA ALA A 116 14.41 0.05 -15.76
C ALA A 116 13.96 -0.59 -14.44
N SER A 117 14.76 -0.46 -13.38
CA SER A 117 14.40 -0.96 -12.04
C SER A 117 13.19 -0.21 -11.46
N LEU A 118 13.16 1.12 -11.58
CA LEU A 118 12.01 1.93 -11.15
C LEU A 118 10.76 1.59 -11.97
N HIS A 119 10.89 1.44 -13.28
CA HIS A 119 9.78 1.08 -14.16
C HIS A 119 9.22 -0.32 -13.86
N ALA A 120 10.07 -1.32 -13.67
CA ALA A 120 9.65 -2.66 -13.27
C ALA A 120 8.87 -2.62 -11.95
N ARG A 121 9.34 -1.82 -10.97
CA ARG A 121 8.61 -1.58 -9.72
C ARG A 121 7.29 -0.83 -9.94
N ALA A 122 7.23 0.14 -10.86
CA ALA A 122 5.99 0.84 -11.20
C ALA A 122 4.92 -0.13 -11.71
N VAL A 123 5.31 -1.05 -12.62
CA VAL A 123 4.42 -2.09 -13.14
C VAL A 123 3.98 -3.03 -12.02
N LEU A 124 4.89 -3.46 -11.14
CA LEU A 124 4.55 -4.32 -9.99
C LEU A 124 3.56 -3.65 -9.05
N VAL A 125 3.83 -2.40 -8.62
CA VAL A 125 2.94 -1.65 -7.73
C VAL A 125 1.59 -1.41 -8.39
N SER A 126 1.55 -1.17 -9.71
CA SER A 126 0.28 -1.06 -10.45
C SER A 126 -0.53 -2.36 -10.43
N ARG A 127 0.13 -3.52 -10.51
CA ARG A 127 -0.54 -4.83 -10.36
C ARG A 127 -1.09 -5.03 -8.95
N GLU A 128 -0.39 -4.57 -7.92
CA GLU A 128 -0.89 -4.62 -6.54
C GLU A 128 -2.08 -3.69 -6.33
N ILE A 129 -2.03 -2.46 -6.84
CA ILE A 129 -3.16 -1.51 -6.83
C ILE A 129 -4.36 -2.14 -7.53
N PHE A 130 -4.15 -2.74 -8.71
CA PHE A 130 -5.20 -3.41 -9.46
C PHE A 130 -5.76 -4.64 -8.71
N CYS A 131 -4.92 -5.40 -8.02
CA CYS A 131 -5.35 -6.51 -7.16
C CYS A 131 -6.26 -6.02 -6.03
N LEU A 132 -5.84 -4.97 -5.31
CA LEU A 132 -6.61 -4.35 -4.23
C LEU A 132 -7.94 -3.78 -4.74
N ALA A 133 -7.92 -3.10 -5.90
CA ALA A 133 -9.13 -2.58 -6.52
C ALA A 133 -10.13 -3.68 -6.88
N LYS A 134 -9.67 -4.78 -7.49
CA LYS A 134 -10.51 -5.95 -7.79
C LYS A 134 -11.03 -6.65 -6.53
N GLY A 135 -10.23 -6.69 -5.47
CA GLY A 135 -10.63 -7.21 -4.15
C GLY A 135 -11.57 -6.30 -3.36
N GLY A 136 -11.89 -5.09 -3.85
CA GLY A 136 -12.78 -4.20 -3.11
C GLY A 136 -12.10 -3.40 -2.00
N PHE A 137 -10.80 -3.12 -2.13
CA PHE A 137 -10.04 -2.35 -1.15
C PHE A 137 -9.58 -0.99 -1.73
N PRO A 138 -10.50 -0.04 -1.97
CA PRO A 138 -10.16 1.22 -2.64
C PRO A 138 -9.21 2.10 -1.82
N ASP A 139 -9.36 2.14 -0.49
CA ASP A 139 -8.44 2.87 0.40
C ASP A 139 -7.04 2.23 0.42
N GLY A 140 -6.97 0.90 0.41
CA GLY A 140 -5.70 0.18 0.28
C GLY A 140 -5.03 0.42 -1.08
N ALA A 141 -5.81 0.43 -2.16
CA ALA A 141 -5.35 0.77 -3.50
C ALA A 141 -4.81 2.21 -3.57
N LEU A 142 -5.50 3.17 -2.95
CA LEU A 142 -5.02 4.55 -2.82
C LEU A 142 -3.71 4.62 -2.01
N GLY A 143 -3.61 3.87 -0.91
CA GLY A 143 -2.40 3.76 -0.11
C GLY A 143 -1.20 3.27 -0.93
N ARG A 144 -1.39 2.24 -1.78
CA ARG A 144 -0.34 1.75 -2.70
C ARG A 144 -0.03 2.74 -3.83
N TRP A 145 -1.00 3.51 -4.30
CA TRP A 145 -0.77 4.56 -5.30
C TRP A 145 0.30 5.57 -4.86
N ARG A 146 0.40 5.88 -3.55
CA ARG A 146 1.47 6.74 -3.01
C ARG A 146 2.85 6.29 -3.49
N THR A 147 3.15 4.99 -3.39
CA THR A 147 4.43 4.42 -3.82
C THR A 147 4.61 4.53 -5.34
N LEU A 148 3.54 4.30 -6.11
CA LEU A 148 3.59 4.45 -7.56
C LEU A 148 3.89 5.90 -7.99
N HIS A 149 3.29 6.87 -7.30
CA HIS A 149 3.56 8.29 -7.52
C HIS A 149 5.01 8.67 -7.16
N GLU A 150 5.53 8.20 -6.03
CA GLU A 150 6.94 8.39 -5.67
C GLU A 150 7.88 7.81 -6.74
N ILE A 151 7.58 6.61 -7.25
CA ILE A 151 8.33 5.99 -8.35
C ILE A 151 8.27 6.86 -9.61
N ALA A 152 7.09 7.33 -10.00
CA ALA A 152 6.89 8.16 -11.18
C ALA A 152 7.68 9.49 -11.10
N VAL A 153 7.66 10.14 -9.93
CA VAL A 153 8.43 11.36 -9.64
C VAL A 153 9.92 11.10 -9.77
N VAL A 154 10.44 10.05 -9.12
CA VAL A 154 11.87 9.72 -9.15
C VAL A 154 12.31 9.31 -10.55
N ALA A 155 11.54 8.48 -11.26
CA ALA A 155 11.85 8.07 -12.63
C ALA A 155 11.91 9.29 -13.56
N THR A 156 10.95 10.20 -13.46
CA THR A 156 10.94 11.45 -14.23
C THR A 156 12.18 12.29 -13.91
N PHE A 157 12.53 12.42 -12.63
CA PHE A 157 13.70 13.18 -12.21
C PHE A 157 15.00 12.58 -12.77
N LEU A 158 15.19 11.27 -12.70
CA LEU A 158 16.37 10.60 -13.23
C LEU A 158 16.45 10.69 -14.77
N SER A 159 15.31 10.61 -15.46
CA SER A 159 15.27 10.71 -16.92
C SER A 159 15.80 12.07 -17.42
N ARG A 160 15.44 13.16 -16.72
CA ARG A 160 15.77 14.55 -17.08
C ARG A 160 17.18 14.99 -16.68
N ASN A 161 17.84 14.25 -15.79
CA ASN A 161 19.14 14.64 -15.24
C ASN A 161 20.29 13.77 -15.76
N SER A 162 21.53 14.12 -15.45
CA SER A 162 22.70 13.37 -15.91
C SER A 162 22.76 11.95 -15.29
N GLN A 163 23.56 11.07 -15.91
CA GLN A 163 23.83 9.74 -15.36
C GLN A 163 24.50 9.81 -13.96
N LEU A 164 25.21 10.89 -13.64
CA LEU A 164 25.79 11.10 -12.31
C LEU A 164 24.71 11.12 -11.22
N VAL A 165 23.54 11.69 -11.50
CA VAL A 165 22.40 11.68 -10.56
C VAL A 165 21.87 10.25 -10.38
N SER A 166 21.84 9.45 -11.45
CA SER A 166 21.47 8.03 -11.37
C SER A 166 22.50 7.23 -10.55
N LYS A 167 23.79 7.51 -10.69
CA LYS A 167 24.86 6.93 -9.85
C LYS A 167 24.62 7.26 -8.37
N ARG A 168 24.34 8.52 -8.05
CA ARG A 168 24.02 8.98 -6.68
C ARG A 168 22.77 8.29 -6.14
N TYR A 169 21.72 8.18 -6.93
CA TYR A 169 20.49 7.47 -6.56
C TYR A 169 20.76 6.00 -6.20
N LEU A 170 21.49 5.28 -7.06
CA LEU A 170 21.85 3.88 -6.81
C LEU A 170 22.74 3.72 -5.58
N ALA A 171 23.72 4.61 -5.40
CA ALA A 171 24.65 4.56 -4.27
C ALA A 171 23.97 4.83 -2.92
N LYS A 172 22.83 5.55 -2.91
CA LYS A 172 22.12 5.90 -1.67
C LYS A 172 21.71 4.67 -0.85
N ARG A 173 21.47 3.54 -1.51
CA ARG A 173 21.14 2.26 -0.86
C ARG A 173 22.17 1.83 0.20
N HIS A 174 23.44 2.18 0.02
CA HIS A 174 24.50 1.79 0.95
C HIS A 174 24.42 2.57 2.27
N VAL A 175 24.05 3.85 2.20
CA VAL A 175 23.78 4.65 3.40
C VAL A 175 22.54 4.11 4.12
N ILE A 176 21.46 3.84 3.38
CA ILE A 176 20.21 3.32 3.95
C ILE A 176 20.44 1.93 4.59
N ALA A 177 21.19 1.05 3.93
CA ALA A 177 21.49 -0.29 4.45
C ALA A 177 22.27 -0.24 5.77
N PHE A 178 23.25 0.66 5.88
CA PHE A 178 23.99 0.84 7.13
C PHE A 178 23.10 1.36 8.28
N GLU A 179 22.27 2.37 8.02
CA GLU A 179 21.33 2.88 9.05
C GLU A 179 20.33 1.80 9.48
N ALA A 180 19.85 0.97 8.56
CA ALA A 180 18.99 -0.18 8.87
C ALA A 180 19.73 -1.23 9.72
N ALA A 181 20.98 -1.57 9.38
CA ALA A 181 21.80 -2.51 10.16
C ALA A 181 22.08 -1.99 11.57
N LYS A 182 22.30 -0.67 11.72
CA LYS A 182 22.46 -0.02 13.02
C LYS A 182 21.20 -0.17 13.87
N GLN A 183 20.02 0.09 13.30
CA GLN A 183 18.76 -0.10 14.00
C GLN A 183 18.53 -1.57 14.34
N TYR A 184 18.83 -2.49 13.43
CA TYR A 184 18.73 -3.93 13.69
C TYR A 184 19.54 -4.32 14.93
N ARG A 185 20.82 -3.94 15.00
CA ARG A 185 21.70 -4.24 16.15
C ARG A 185 21.21 -3.64 17.46
N GLU A 186 20.59 -2.46 17.41
CA GLU A 186 20.03 -1.81 18.59
C GLU A 186 18.92 -2.65 19.23
N TYR A 187 18.11 -3.32 18.40
CA TYR A 187 16.90 -4.02 18.86
C TYR A 187 16.97 -5.55 18.78
N GLU A 188 18.02 -6.16 18.20
CA GLU A 188 18.07 -7.60 17.91
C GLU A 188 17.75 -8.48 19.14
N LYS A 189 18.30 -8.12 20.32
CA LYS A 189 18.05 -8.86 21.57
C LYS A 189 16.62 -8.74 22.07
N GLN A 190 16.03 -7.54 21.97
CA GLN A 190 14.67 -7.27 22.45
C GLN A 190 13.62 -7.87 21.50
N ALA A 191 13.93 -7.90 20.20
CA ALA A 191 13.07 -8.44 19.17
C ALA A 191 13.22 -9.97 18.97
N GLY A 192 14.15 -10.61 19.68
CA GLY A 192 14.43 -12.05 19.53
C GLY A 192 14.96 -12.42 18.15
N LEU A 193 15.69 -11.50 17.51
CA LEU A 193 16.28 -11.68 16.19
C LEU A 193 17.69 -12.28 16.29
N ASP A 194 18.13 -12.96 15.24
CA ASP A 194 19.50 -13.47 15.15
C ASP A 194 20.52 -12.32 15.21
N PRO A 195 21.60 -12.43 15.99
CA PRO A 195 22.60 -11.37 16.08
C PRO A 195 23.22 -11.01 14.73
N PHE A 196 23.32 -9.73 14.43
CA PHE A 196 23.93 -9.26 13.18
C PHE A 196 25.45 -9.35 13.26
N GLY A 197 26.08 -10.10 12.34
CA GLY A 197 27.52 -10.39 12.39
C GLY A 197 28.43 -9.14 12.35
N ASP A 198 29.50 -9.15 13.14
CA ASP A 198 30.47 -8.05 13.23
C ASP A 198 31.18 -7.75 11.91
N ILE A 199 31.51 -8.79 11.15
CA ILE A 199 32.17 -8.66 9.85
C ILE A 199 31.22 -7.97 8.86
N GLU A 200 29.97 -8.42 8.77
CA GLU A 200 28.98 -7.86 7.85
C GLU A 200 28.65 -6.40 8.20
N PHE A 201 28.56 -6.09 9.49
CA PHE A 201 28.32 -4.73 9.95
C PHE A 201 29.48 -3.79 9.60
N GLN A 202 30.72 -4.23 9.82
CA GLN A 202 31.90 -3.46 9.44
C GLN A 202 31.97 -3.25 7.92
N GLN A 203 31.67 -4.28 7.13
CA GLN A 203 31.60 -4.16 5.66
C GLN A 203 30.56 -3.10 5.23
N LEU A 204 29.37 -3.07 5.83
CA LEU A 204 28.37 -2.04 5.54
C LEU A 204 28.85 -0.64 5.94
N SER A 205 29.55 -0.51 7.08
CA SER A 205 30.17 0.75 7.50
C SER A 205 31.19 1.25 6.49
N ASP A 206 32.13 0.38 6.10
CA ASP A 206 33.22 0.71 5.17
C ASP A 206 32.67 1.13 3.80
N ILE A 207 31.66 0.42 3.28
CA ILE A 207 31.00 0.78 2.01
C ILE A 207 30.29 2.13 2.15
N LYS A 208 29.58 2.38 3.25
CA LYS A 208 28.91 3.66 3.49
C LYS A 208 29.94 4.80 3.57
N ASP A 209 31.08 4.60 4.22
CA ASP A 209 32.13 5.61 4.33
C ASP A 209 32.80 5.89 2.98
N ALA A 210 33.05 4.86 2.17
CA ALA A 210 33.55 5.02 0.80
C ALA A 210 32.59 5.85 -0.07
N VAL A 211 31.28 5.56 -0.01
CA VAL A 211 30.25 6.30 -0.77
C VAL A 211 30.12 7.75 -0.29
N VAL A 212 30.21 8.01 1.02
CA VAL A 212 30.17 9.38 1.56
C VAL A 212 31.44 10.15 1.23
N SER A 213 32.61 9.49 1.19
CA SER A 213 33.86 10.08 0.72
C SER A 213 33.75 10.50 -0.75
N GLU A 214 33.13 9.69 -1.60
CA GLU A 214 32.92 10.00 -3.02
C GLU A 214 31.97 11.19 -3.24
N PHE A 215 30.84 11.24 -2.53
CA PHE A 215 29.76 12.19 -2.82
C PHE A 215 29.65 13.38 -1.85
N GLY A 216 30.49 13.41 -0.82
CA GLY A 216 30.53 14.42 0.23
C GLY A 216 29.58 14.13 1.41
N PHE A 217 29.87 14.75 2.56
CA PHE A 217 29.15 14.55 3.81
C PHE A 217 27.62 14.77 3.69
N GLU A 218 27.19 15.77 2.92
CA GLU A 218 25.78 16.06 2.67
C GLU A 218 25.02 14.88 2.04
N PHE A 219 25.71 13.98 1.34
CA PHE A 219 25.11 12.76 0.80
C PHE A 219 24.60 11.81 1.89
N SER A 220 25.19 11.85 3.09
CA SER A 220 24.72 11.05 4.24
C SER A 220 23.40 11.56 4.84
N LYS A 221 22.95 12.77 4.50
CA LYS A 221 21.86 13.45 5.21
C LYS A 221 20.47 13.20 4.61
N GLY A 222 19.65 12.40 5.29
CA GLY A 222 18.25 12.15 4.91
C GLY A 222 18.10 11.36 3.60
N ASP A 223 16.89 10.92 3.29
CA ASP A 223 16.67 9.91 2.24
C ASP A 223 16.88 10.43 0.81
N TRP A 224 16.71 11.74 0.62
CA TRP A 224 16.66 12.38 -0.71
C TRP A 224 17.95 13.12 -1.09
N SER A 225 19.00 13.06 -0.25
CA SER A 225 20.28 13.76 -0.49
C SER A 225 20.97 13.42 -1.82
N TRP A 226 20.66 12.27 -2.41
CA TRP A 226 21.17 11.89 -3.72
C TRP A 226 20.79 12.90 -4.81
N ALA A 227 19.62 13.53 -4.69
CA ALA A 227 19.10 14.53 -5.62
C ALA A 227 19.64 15.96 -5.37
N LYS A 228 20.31 16.19 -4.23
CA LYS A 228 20.72 17.53 -3.77
C LYS A 228 21.43 18.41 -4.81
N PRO A 229 22.33 17.89 -5.67
CA PRO A 229 23.05 18.72 -6.65
C PRO A 229 22.13 19.43 -7.64
N GLU A 230 20.98 18.85 -7.96
CA GLU A 230 20.02 19.40 -8.93
C GLU A 230 18.86 20.17 -8.25
N LEU A 231 18.93 20.37 -6.93
CA LEU A 231 17.85 20.99 -6.15
C LEU A 231 18.33 22.25 -5.41
N SER A 232 17.51 23.30 -5.49
CA SER A 232 17.62 24.48 -4.63
C SER A 232 17.10 24.15 -3.21
N GLY A 233 17.91 24.40 -2.18
CA GLY A 233 17.53 24.17 -0.78
C GLY A 233 17.64 22.71 -0.31
N THR A 234 16.95 22.37 0.78
CA THR A 234 17.01 21.04 1.40
C THR A 234 16.42 19.97 0.49
N ALA A 235 17.18 18.88 0.26
CA ALA A 235 16.71 17.77 -0.56
C ALA A 235 15.59 17.02 0.18
N THR A 236 14.37 17.13 -0.34
CA THR A 236 13.18 16.44 0.15
C THR A 236 12.40 15.90 -1.04
N PHE A 237 11.54 14.89 -0.81
CA PHE A 237 10.64 14.40 -1.85
C PHE A 237 9.86 15.52 -2.54
N PHE A 238 9.34 16.48 -1.77
CA PHE A 238 8.57 17.60 -2.30
C PHE A 238 9.39 18.49 -3.25
N GLN A 239 10.69 18.68 -2.99
CA GLN A 239 11.55 19.44 -3.91
C GLN A 239 11.80 18.68 -5.21
N ILE A 240 11.92 17.35 -5.16
CA ILE A 240 12.02 16.52 -6.38
C ILE A 240 10.70 16.59 -7.15
N GLU A 241 9.57 16.46 -6.46
CA GLU A 241 8.22 16.55 -7.01
C GLU A 241 8.00 17.89 -7.75
N LYS A 242 8.44 19.00 -7.14
CA LYS A 242 8.43 20.34 -7.75
C LYS A 242 9.37 20.44 -8.95
N ALA A 243 10.59 19.90 -8.85
CA ALA A 243 11.57 19.94 -9.94
C ALA A 243 11.09 19.20 -11.20
N VAL A 244 10.22 18.19 -11.04
CA VAL A 244 9.62 17.48 -12.18
C VAL A 244 8.27 18.03 -12.63
N GLY A 245 7.70 19.01 -11.90
CA GLY A 245 6.40 19.62 -12.19
C GLY A 245 5.19 18.79 -11.77
N LEU A 246 5.35 17.87 -10.81
CA LEU A 246 4.29 17.00 -10.31
C LEU A 246 3.77 17.43 -8.92
N ASP A 247 4.17 18.59 -8.42
CA ASP A 247 3.78 19.11 -7.10
C ASP A 247 2.29 19.45 -6.99
N HIS A 248 1.60 19.62 -8.12
CA HIS A 248 0.14 19.74 -8.15
C HIS A 248 -0.59 18.48 -7.65
N TRP A 249 0.09 17.32 -7.59
CA TRP A 249 -0.46 16.08 -6.99
C TRP A 249 -0.42 16.08 -5.46
N ARG A 250 0.18 17.09 -4.81
CA ARG A 250 0.40 17.11 -3.36
C ARG A 250 -0.86 16.88 -2.52
N PRO A 251 -2.05 17.43 -2.86
CA PRO A 251 -3.27 17.14 -2.12
C PRO A 251 -3.63 15.65 -2.16
N ARG A 252 -3.52 15.02 -3.33
CA ARG A 252 -3.80 13.59 -3.51
C ARG A 252 -2.74 12.72 -2.84
N TYR A 253 -1.46 13.09 -2.91
CA TYR A 253 -0.38 12.43 -2.17
C TYR A 253 -0.65 12.45 -0.66
N LYS A 254 -1.03 13.60 -0.10
CA LYS A 254 -1.39 13.72 1.32
C LYS A 254 -2.61 12.90 1.70
N TRP A 255 -3.61 12.84 0.83
CA TRP A 255 -4.78 11.99 1.02
C TRP A 255 -4.39 10.50 1.07
N ALA A 256 -3.57 10.03 0.14
CA ALA A 256 -3.08 8.66 0.14
C ALA A 256 -2.23 8.32 1.38
N CYS A 257 -1.46 9.28 1.91
CA CYS A 257 -0.72 9.08 3.16
C CYS A 257 -1.63 8.90 4.37
N ALA A 258 -2.85 9.47 4.36
CA ALA A 258 -3.77 9.36 5.49
C ALA A 258 -4.21 7.91 5.75
N ASP A 259 -4.24 7.07 4.71
CA ASP A 259 -4.54 5.63 4.81
C ASP A 259 -3.35 4.75 5.23
N THR A 260 -2.14 5.33 5.28
CA THR A 260 -0.92 4.58 5.64
C THR A 260 -0.50 4.75 7.10
N HIS A 261 -1.02 5.75 7.81
CA HIS A 261 -0.72 6.00 9.22
C HIS A 261 -1.91 5.61 10.10
N GLY A 262 -1.63 5.06 11.29
CA GLY A 262 -2.66 4.67 12.28
C GLY A 262 -3.39 5.84 12.96
N ASN A 263 -3.51 6.98 12.28
CA ASN A 263 -4.23 8.14 12.77
C ASN A 263 -5.73 7.88 12.74
N TYR A 264 -6.45 8.52 13.66
CA TYR A 264 -7.92 8.44 13.68
C TYR A 264 -8.51 8.97 12.37
N ARG A 265 -9.43 8.19 11.79
CA ARG A 265 -10.21 8.57 10.62
C ARG A 265 -11.70 8.41 10.91
N PRO A 266 -12.54 9.43 10.63
CA PRO A 266 -13.97 9.30 10.80
C PRO A 266 -14.54 8.14 9.96
N PRO A 267 -15.50 7.35 10.47
CA PRO A 267 -16.01 6.15 9.77
C PRO A 267 -16.56 6.39 8.34
N ASN A 268 -17.00 7.62 8.04
CA ASN A 268 -17.55 7.98 6.73
C ASN A 268 -16.57 8.77 5.83
N ALA A 269 -15.29 8.83 6.21
CA ALA A 269 -14.24 9.54 5.45
C ALA A 269 -13.39 8.62 4.56
N MET A 270 -13.78 7.35 4.42
CA MET A 270 -13.07 6.35 3.61
C MET A 270 -13.71 6.24 2.22
N LEU A 271 -12.90 5.91 1.22
CA LEU A 271 -13.39 5.63 -0.13
C LEU A 271 -14.41 4.49 -0.10
N GLY A 272 -14.11 3.42 0.66
CA GLY A 272 -14.98 2.26 0.80
C GLY A 272 -16.32 2.56 1.48
N THR A 273 -16.48 3.69 2.17
CA THR A 273 -17.75 4.10 2.81
C THR A 273 -18.46 5.25 2.11
N SER A 274 -17.91 5.76 1.00
CA SER A 274 -18.43 6.93 0.27
C SER A 274 -19.87 6.82 -0.23
N GLU A 275 -20.35 5.61 -0.53
CA GLU A 275 -21.73 5.37 -0.97
C GLU A 275 -22.70 5.07 0.18
N ASN A 276 -22.19 4.93 1.41
CA ASN A 276 -22.98 4.63 2.57
C ASN A 276 -23.57 5.90 3.21
N ARG A 277 -24.79 5.79 3.74
CA ARG A 277 -25.51 6.90 4.39
C ARG A 277 -25.50 6.85 5.91
N GLY A 278 -25.24 5.67 6.48
CA GLY A 278 -25.13 5.48 7.92
C GLY A 278 -23.70 5.62 8.40
N LEU A 279 -23.51 5.57 9.72
CA LEU A 279 -22.20 5.34 10.30
C LEU A 279 -21.83 3.87 10.06
N VAL A 280 -20.73 3.60 9.36
CA VAL A 280 -20.23 2.23 9.17
C VAL A 280 -18.74 2.19 9.50
N LEU A 281 -18.37 1.25 10.37
CA LEU A 281 -16.97 0.86 10.56
C LEU A 281 -16.62 -0.10 9.42
N LEU A 282 -15.81 0.35 8.46
CA LEU A 282 -15.40 -0.47 7.33
C LEU A 282 -14.40 -1.53 7.80
N ALA A 283 -14.82 -2.79 7.80
CA ALA A 283 -14.02 -3.94 8.21
C ALA A 283 -13.81 -4.97 7.09
N GLY A 284 -14.32 -4.69 5.87
CA GLY A 284 -14.27 -5.62 4.76
C GLY A 284 -14.34 -4.93 3.40
N GLU A 285 -14.61 -5.73 2.37
CA GLU A 285 -14.58 -5.30 0.97
C GLU A 285 -15.67 -4.26 0.66
N SER A 286 -15.36 -3.31 -0.23
CA SER A 286 -16.27 -2.32 -0.77
C SER A 286 -16.08 -2.16 -2.28
N ASN A 287 -17.17 -2.19 -3.02
CA ASN A 287 -17.18 -1.98 -4.46
C ASN A 287 -17.38 -0.49 -4.84
N SER A 288 -17.21 0.42 -3.88
CA SER A 288 -17.41 1.85 -4.03
C SER A 288 -16.11 2.58 -4.40
N ALA A 289 -16.24 3.74 -5.04
CA ALA A 289 -15.17 4.73 -5.23
C ALA A 289 -13.82 4.20 -5.77
N MET A 290 -13.87 3.32 -6.77
CA MET A 290 -12.69 2.83 -7.50
C MET A 290 -12.08 3.85 -8.47
N ALA A 291 -12.82 4.91 -8.81
CA ALA A 291 -12.44 5.88 -9.83
C ALA A 291 -11.14 6.63 -9.50
N ASP A 292 -11.00 7.17 -8.29
CA ASP A 292 -9.79 7.91 -7.90
C ASP A 292 -8.55 7.02 -7.92
N PRO A 293 -8.50 5.86 -7.20
CA PRO A 293 -7.34 4.98 -7.26
C PRO A 293 -6.99 4.52 -8.69
N ALA A 294 -7.99 4.21 -9.51
CA ALA A 294 -7.79 3.77 -10.89
C ALA A 294 -7.15 4.84 -11.78
N GLN A 295 -7.71 6.05 -11.80
CA GLN A 295 -7.20 7.15 -12.61
C GLN A 295 -5.80 7.57 -12.16
N MET A 296 -5.61 7.64 -10.85
CA MET A 296 -4.33 7.99 -10.24
C MET A 296 -3.26 6.95 -10.56
N MET A 297 -3.59 5.66 -10.50
CA MET A 297 -2.72 4.58 -10.97
C MET A 297 -2.34 4.74 -12.43
N ALA A 298 -3.34 4.98 -13.29
CA ALA A 298 -3.13 5.07 -14.72
C ALA A 298 -2.14 6.18 -15.08
N ILE A 299 -2.35 7.37 -14.53
CA ILE A 299 -1.50 8.54 -14.76
C ILE A 299 -0.08 8.30 -14.25
N SER A 300 0.08 7.81 -13.01
CA SER A 300 1.42 7.61 -12.45
C SER A 300 2.20 6.49 -13.16
N LEU A 301 1.53 5.42 -13.60
CA LEU A 301 2.16 4.37 -14.41
C LEU A 301 2.58 4.91 -15.78
N ALA A 302 1.72 5.66 -16.47
CA ALA A 302 2.04 6.28 -17.75
C ALA A 302 3.22 7.26 -17.65
N ILE A 303 3.30 8.05 -16.56
CA ILE A 303 4.44 8.93 -16.28
C ILE A 303 5.73 8.10 -16.09
N ALA A 304 5.69 7.05 -15.28
CA ALA A 304 6.86 6.20 -15.04
C ALA A 304 7.34 5.50 -16.33
N THR A 305 6.41 4.99 -17.15
CA THR A 305 6.73 4.42 -18.47
C THR A 305 7.31 5.48 -19.40
N SER A 306 6.71 6.67 -19.47
CA SER A 306 7.19 7.76 -20.31
C SER A 306 8.57 8.25 -19.92
N ALA A 307 8.92 8.25 -18.63
CA ALA A 307 10.27 8.60 -18.17
C ALA A 307 11.35 7.65 -18.74
N LEU A 308 11.05 6.35 -18.84
CA LEU A 308 11.94 5.38 -19.48
C LEU A 308 11.98 5.56 -21.01
N MET A 309 10.83 5.73 -21.67
CA MET A 309 10.76 5.92 -23.13
C MET A 309 11.52 7.17 -23.59
N THR A 310 11.36 8.27 -22.87
CA THR A 310 11.95 9.56 -23.22
C THR A 310 13.45 9.63 -22.92
N ALA A 311 13.94 8.84 -21.95
CA ALA A 311 15.37 8.71 -21.70
C ALA A 311 16.13 7.98 -22.82
N TYR A 312 15.44 7.10 -23.56
CA TYR A 312 15.98 6.33 -24.67
C TYR A 312 15.08 6.47 -25.91
N PRO A 313 15.01 7.64 -26.55
CA PRO A 313 13.98 7.92 -27.53
C PRO A 313 14.24 7.20 -28.87
N THR A 314 13.17 6.61 -29.41
CA THR A 314 13.00 6.25 -30.83
C THR A 314 11.61 6.71 -31.27
N ILE A 315 11.32 6.76 -32.56
CA ILE A 315 9.98 7.13 -33.06
C ILE A 315 8.90 6.22 -32.42
N ASP A 316 9.14 4.91 -32.37
CA ASP A 316 8.22 3.95 -31.78
C ASP A 316 8.02 4.19 -30.27
N ARG A 317 9.10 4.44 -29.52
CA ARG A 317 9.01 4.71 -28.07
C ARG A 317 8.28 6.01 -27.76
N LEU A 318 8.43 7.04 -28.60
CA LEU A 318 7.67 8.28 -28.47
C LEU A 318 6.22 8.11 -28.92
N ALA A 319 5.94 7.24 -29.90
CA ALA A 319 4.57 6.88 -30.24
C ALA A 319 3.89 6.13 -29.09
N VAL A 320 4.62 5.25 -28.39
CA VAL A 320 4.11 4.56 -27.18
C VAL A 320 3.68 5.55 -26.12
N THR A 321 4.43 6.63 -25.84
CA THR A 321 3.98 7.62 -24.83
C THR A 321 2.66 8.28 -25.24
N LYS A 322 2.43 8.51 -26.54
CA LYS A 322 1.14 9.00 -27.06
C LYS A 322 0.02 7.98 -27.03
N VAL A 323 0.33 6.69 -27.14
CA VAL A 323 -0.63 5.62 -26.89
C VAL A 323 -1.01 5.58 -25.41
N MET A 324 -0.04 5.73 -24.49
CA MET A 324 -0.32 5.80 -23.05
C MET A 324 -1.22 6.98 -22.69
N ASP A 325 -0.96 8.17 -23.26
CA ASP A 325 -1.83 9.34 -23.07
C ASP A 325 -3.30 9.01 -23.43
N LYS A 326 -3.53 8.38 -24.59
CA LYS A 326 -4.88 7.98 -25.03
C LYS A 326 -5.53 6.94 -24.11
N ILE A 327 -4.77 5.93 -23.67
CA ILE A 327 -5.27 4.92 -22.74
C ILE A 327 -5.66 5.57 -21.40
N CYS A 328 -4.87 6.52 -20.91
CA CYS A 328 -5.19 7.27 -19.69
C CYS A 328 -6.47 8.10 -19.84
N ASP A 329 -6.66 8.76 -20.98
CA ASP A 329 -7.89 9.51 -21.26
C ASP A 329 -9.11 8.59 -21.29
N ASP A 330 -9.03 7.44 -21.95
CA ASP A 330 -10.10 6.45 -22.01
C ASP A 330 -10.43 5.88 -20.61
N ILE A 331 -9.42 5.58 -19.80
CA ILE A 331 -9.60 5.17 -18.40
C ILE A 331 -10.32 6.27 -17.61
N ALA A 332 -9.86 7.51 -17.69
CA ALA A 332 -10.46 8.62 -16.97
C ALA A 332 -11.93 8.82 -17.36
N ASN A 333 -12.21 8.89 -18.65
CA ASN A 333 -13.57 9.03 -19.18
C ASN A 333 -14.48 7.88 -18.73
N THR A 334 -13.97 6.64 -18.79
CA THR A 334 -14.71 5.45 -18.38
C THR A 334 -15.04 5.47 -16.89
N PHE A 335 -14.08 5.73 -16.00
CA PHE A 335 -14.34 5.78 -14.57
C PHE A 335 -15.20 6.97 -14.13
N MET A 336 -15.06 8.13 -14.79
CA MET A 336 -15.92 9.29 -14.56
C MET A 336 -17.38 9.02 -14.95
N ARG A 337 -17.61 8.21 -16.00
CA ARG A 337 -18.95 7.77 -16.40
C ARG A 337 -19.52 6.70 -15.47
N LEU A 338 -18.74 5.66 -15.16
CA LEU A 338 -19.18 4.52 -14.35
C LEU A 338 -19.51 4.91 -12.89
N GLY A 339 -18.79 5.86 -12.29
CA GLY A 339 -19.01 6.27 -10.90
C GLY A 339 -20.47 6.71 -10.63
N PRO A 340 -20.97 7.75 -11.29
CA PRO A 340 -22.36 8.20 -11.14
C PRO A 340 -23.40 7.14 -11.56
N GLU A 341 -23.16 6.38 -12.64
CA GLU A 341 -24.09 5.35 -13.14
C GLU A 341 -24.30 4.25 -12.11
N THR A 342 -23.20 3.69 -11.60
CA THR A 342 -23.24 2.60 -10.62
C THR A 342 -23.83 3.06 -9.28
N MET A 343 -23.56 4.30 -8.86
CA MET A 343 -24.18 4.88 -7.66
C MET A 343 -25.70 5.07 -7.83
N LYS A 344 -26.17 5.50 -9.01
CA LYS A 344 -27.61 5.62 -9.30
C LYS A 344 -28.30 4.25 -9.27
N GLU A 345 -27.68 3.24 -9.89
CA GLU A 345 -28.19 1.87 -9.89
C GLU A 345 -28.29 1.30 -8.48
N HIS A 346 -27.24 1.49 -7.65
CA HIS A 346 -27.24 1.07 -6.25
C HIS A 346 -28.40 1.70 -5.46
N ARG A 347 -28.63 3.01 -5.62
CA ARG A 347 -29.75 3.73 -4.99
C ARG A 347 -31.11 3.20 -5.45
N ARG A 348 -31.25 2.82 -6.73
CA ARG A 348 -32.48 2.22 -7.27
C ARG A 348 -32.77 0.86 -6.65
N LYS A 349 -31.78 -0.04 -6.63
CA LYS A 349 -31.92 -1.39 -6.02
C LYS A 349 -32.29 -1.32 -4.54
N ARG A 350 -31.67 -0.41 -3.78
CA ARG A 350 -32.00 -0.19 -2.36
C ARG A 350 -33.43 0.30 -2.12
N ARG A 351 -33.97 1.16 -2.99
CA ARG A 351 -35.37 1.62 -2.88
C ARG A 351 -36.34 0.47 -3.10
N ILE A 352 -36.09 -0.35 -4.13
CA ILE A 352 -36.92 -1.52 -4.45
C ILE A 352 -36.94 -2.52 -3.28
N ASN A 353 -35.77 -2.85 -2.72
CA ASN A 353 -35.69 -3.79 -1.59
C ASN A 353 -36.38 -3.27 -0.32
N LYS A 354 -36.34 -1.95 -0.05
CA LYS A 354 -37.09 -1.36 1.08
C LYS A 354 -38.60 -1.40 0.88
N SER A 355 -39.09 -1.21 -0.35
CA SER A 355 -40.52 -1.34 -0.66
C SER A 355 -41.01 -2.80 -0.60
N SER A 356 -40.14 -3.77 -0.93
CA SER A 356 -40.47 -5.19 -0.88
C SER A 356 -40.37 -5.82 0.52
N SER A 357 -39.68 -5.18 1.47
CA SER A 357 -39.61 -5.63 2.88
C SER A 357 -40.71 -5.00 3.77
N LEU A 358 -41.55 -4.14 3.20
CA LEU A 358 -42.67 -3.46 3.87
C LEU A 358 -44.04 -3.95 3.37
N LEU A 359 -44.04 -4.94 2.49
CA LEU A 359 -45.18 -5.75 2.04
C LEU A 359 -44.96 -7.17 2.57
#